data_AF-A0A932IF09-F1
#
_entry.id   AF-A0A932IF09-F1
#
_cell.length_a   1.000
_cell.length_b   1.000
_cell.length_c   1.000
_cell.angle_alpha   90.00
_cell.angle_beta   90.00
_cell.angle_gamma   90.00
#
_symmetry.space_group_name_H-M   'P 1'
#
loop_
_entity.id
_entity.type
_entity.pdbx_description
1 polymer ?
#
loop_
_entity_poly.entity_id
_entity_poly.type
_entity_poly.pdbx_seq_one_letter_code
_entity_poly.pdbx_strand_id
1 'polypeptide(L)'
;MLGVPDSIAAERRGVSLLPALAQPQKQLRTHAYAGSLYRACDNVSFAGTSVVEAIRDAHFKLIREESFDALTGQRSYIGYELYDLRRDAGELRNVYFEQRDHADRLERTLRARYPALPVGPTAAPCHVAVP
;
A
#
# COMPACT_ATOMS: atom_id res chain seq x y z
N MET A 1 -28.66 -0.54 8.94
CA MET A 1 -27.72 -0.77 10.06
C MET A 1 -28.45 -1.69 11.02
N LEU A 2 -27.95 -2.89 11.33
CA LEU A 2 -28.72 -3.92 12.05
C LEU A 2 -28.97 -3.60 13.55
N GLY A 3 -28.67 -2.39 14.02
CA GLY A 3 -28.87 -1.98 15.41
C GLY A 3 -27.98 -2.70 16.43
N VAL A 4 -27.07 -3.57 15.97
CA VAL A 4 -26.19 -4.36 16.83
C VAL A 4 -24.99 -3.52 17.27
N PRO A 5 -24.66 -3.48 18.58
CA PRO A 5 -23.43 -2.88 19.08
C PRO A 5 -22.19 -3.47 18.40
N ASP A 6 -21.26 -2.61 18.00
CA ASP A 6 -20.01 -3.00 17.34
C ASP A 6 -18.89 -3.10 18.37
N SER A 7 -18.69 -4.31 18.91
CA SER A 7 -17.70 -4.58 19.97
C SER A 7 -16.24 -4.34 19.55
N ILE A 8 -15.97 -4.25 18.24
CA ILE A 8 -14.62 -4.05 17.68
C ILE A 8 -14.50 -2.70 16.97
N ALA A 9 -15.40 -1.75 17.24
CA ALA A 9 -15.43 -0.44 16.57
C ALA A 9 -14.08 0.31 16.66
N ALA A 10 -13.37 0.18 17.78
CA ALA A 10 -12.07 0.82 18.01
C ALA A 10 -10.93 0.21 17.16
N GLU A 11 -11.02 -1.06 16.81
CA GLU A 11 -9.99 -1.78 16.04
C GLU A 11 -10.25 -1.73 14.53
N ARG A 12 -11.51 -1.48 14.16
CA ARG A 12 -11.96 -1.48 12.76
C ARG A 12 -11.24 -0.42 11.94
N ARG A 13 -10.53 -0.89 10.91
CA ARG A 13 -9.91 -0.02 9.91
C ARG A 13 -10.83 0.35 8.75
N GLY A 14 -11.99 -0.29 8.59
CA GLY A 14 -13.01 0.07 7.60
C GLY A 14 -13.98 1.17 8.09
N VAL A 15 -14.75 1.74 7.18
CA VAL A 15 -15.87 2.66 7.49
C VAL A 15 -17.16 2.15 6.86
N SER A 16 -18.29 2.46 7.50
CA SER A 16 -19.60 2.15 6.93
C SER A 16 -19.80 2.91 5.62
N LEU A 17 -20.27 2.21 4.58
CA LEU A 17 -20.63 2.80 3.29
C LEU A 17 -22.04 3.41 3.29
N LEU A 18 -22.88 3.09 4.28
CA LEU A 18 -24.27 3.56 4.36
C LEU A 18 -24.41 5.09 4.24
N PRO A 19 -23.54 5.92 4.85
CA PRO A 19 -23.65 7.37 4.70
C PRO A 19 -23.40 7.83 3.25
N ALA A 20 -22.53 7.16 2.49
CA ALA A 20 -22.31 7.48 1.08
C ALA A 20 -23.47 7.00 0.19
N LEU A 21 -24.13 5.90 0.55
CA LEU A 21 -25.33 5.44 -0.17
C LEU A 21 -26.51 6.40 0.02
N ALA A 22 -26.68 6.93 1.24
CA ALA A 22 -27.73 7.90 1.54
C ALA A 22 -27.41 9.31 1.01
N GLN A 23 -26.12 9.66 0.94
CA GLN A 23 -25.63 10.96 0.48
C GLN A 23 -24.42 10.71 -0.43
N PRO A 24 -24.62 10.54 -1.76
CA PRO A 24 -23.56 10.19 -2.71
C PRO A 24 -22.33 11.12 -2.69
N GLN A 25 -22.52 12.37 -2.29
CA GLN A 25 -21.47 13.38 -2.19
C GLN A 25 -20.59 13.23 -0.91
N LYS A 26 -21.01 12.38 0.03
CA LYS A 26 -20.37 12.29 1.35
C LYS A 26 -19.05 11.54 1.26
N GLN A 27 -17.96 12.28 1.38
CA GLN A 27 -16.64 11.68 1.49
C GLN A 27 -16.51 10.90 2.80
N LEU A 28 -16.27 9.60 2.70
CA LEU A 28 -16.13 8.72 3.86
C LEU A 28 -14.71 8.75 4.44
N ARG A 29 -13.70 8.94 3.58
CA ARG A 29 -12.29 9.05 3.93
C ARG A 29 -11.53 9.88 2.91
N THR A 30 -10.44 10.48 3.37
CA THR A 30 -9.43 11.08 2.49
C THR A 30 -8.61 10.00 1.78
N HIS A 31 -8.27 8.92 2.48
CA HIS A 31 -7.39 7.87 1.96
C HIS A 31 -7.94 6.46 2.15
N ALA A 32 -7.63 5.59 1.19
CA ALA A 32 -7.73 4.14 1.33
C ALA A 32 -6.33 3.52 1.24
N TYR A 33 -6.09 2.47 2.01
CA TYR A 33 -4.79 1.80 2.09
C TYR A 33 -4.97 0.34 1.71
N ALA A 34 -3.99 -0.20 0.98
CA ALA A 34 -3.83 -1.62 0.77
C ALA A 34 -2.39 -1.98 1.14
N GLY A 35 -2.20 -3.14 1.74
CA GLY A 35 -0.88 -3.65 2.06
C GLY A 35 -0.93 -5.16 2.08
N SER A 36 0.07 -5.80 1.50
CA SER A 36 0.21 -7.24 1.59
C SER A 36 0.63 -7.63 3.01
N LEU A 37 -0.01 -8.67 3.53
CA LEU A 37 0.46 -9.36 4.74
C LEU A 37 1.77 -10.10 4.46
N TYR A 38 1.94 -10.57 3.23
CA TYR A 38 3.10 -11.31 2.75
C TYR A 38 4.08 -10.34 2.07
N ARG A 39 5.29 -10.25 2.59
CA ARG A 39 6.35 -9.40 2.03
C ARG A 39 6.92 -10.06 0.78
N ALA A 40 7.65 -9.31 -0.04
CA ALA A 40 8.32 -9.89 -1.20
C ALA A 40 9.22 -11.07 -0.83
N CYS A 41 9.84 -11.01 0.36
CA CYS A 41 10.69 -12.08 0.87
C CYS A 41 9.95 -13.32 1.39
N ASP A 42 8.64 -13.23 1.65
CA ASP A 42 7.80 -14.39 1.96
C ASP A 42 7.38 -15.13 0.68
N ASN A 43 7.76 -14.60 -0.49
CA ASN A 43 7.30 -15.07 -1.79
C ASN A 43 8.46 -15.56 -2.66
N VAL A 44 9.10 -16.65 -2.22
CA VAL A 44 10.25 -17.30 -2.90
C VAL A 44 9.99 -17.67 -4.37
N SER A 45 8.72 -17.77 -4.77
CA SER A 45 8.31 -18.14 -6.14
C SER A 45 8.26 -16.96 -7.12
N PHE A 46 8.29 -15.70 -6.64
CA PHE A 46 8.28 -14.52 -7.48
C PHE A 46 9.66 -13.84 -7.41
N ALA A 47 10.55 -14.22 -8.32
CA ALA A 47 11.90 -13.65 -8.45
C ALA A 47 11.90 -12.20 -9.01
N GLY A 48 10.87 -11.40 -8.74
CA GLY A 48 10.64 -10.10 -9.34
C GLY A 48 10.08 -9.06 -8.36
N THR A 49 9.80 -7.88 -8.89
CA THR A 49 9.19 -6.77 -8.18
C THR A 49 7.80 -7.14 -7.69
N SER A 50 7.56 -6.99 -6.39
CA SER A 50 6.26 -7.23 -5.76
C SER A 50 5.67 -5.93 -5.25
N VAL A 51 4.36 -5.75 -5.46
CA VAL A 51 3.59 -4.67 -4.84
C VAL A 51 3.39 -4.98 -3.36
N VAL A 52 3.89 -4.12 -2.49
CA VAL A 52 3.89 -4.36 -1.04
C VAL A 52 2.80 -3.56 -0.38
N GLU A 53 2.69 -2.29 -0.75
CA GLU A 53 1.81 -1.32 -0.13
C GLU A 53 1.26 -0.36 -1.19
N ALA A 54 0.07 0.16 -0.94
CA ALA A 54 -0.51 1.21 -1.76
C ALA A 54 -1.36 2.14 -0.90
N ILE A 55 -1.40 3.41 -1.31
CA ILE A 55 -2.33 4.42 -0.81
C ILE A 55 -3.10 5.01 -1.98
N ARG A 56 -4.41 5.15 -1.81
CA ARG A 56 -5.29 5.84 -2.74
C ARG A 56 -5.77 7.15 -2.11
N ASP A 57 -5.57 8.24 -2.83
CA ASP A 57 -6.04 9.58 -2.51
C ASP A 57 -6.93 10.09 -3.65
N ALA A 58 -8.25 9.96 -3.45
CA ALA A 58 -9.26 10.16 -4.49
C ALA A 58 -8.96 9.38 -5.79
N HIS A 59 -8.40 10.07 -6.79
CA HIS A 59 -8.06 9.53 -8.09
C HIS A 59 -6.58 9.16 -8.25
N PHE A 60 -5.72 9.54 -7.31
CA PHE A 60 -4.34 9.12 -7.32
C PHE A 60 -4.15 7.82 -6.57
N LYS A 61 -3.30 6.94 -7.12
CA LYS A 61 -2.83 5.72 -6.46
C LYS A 61 -1.32 5.73 -6.45
N LEU A 62 -0.73 5.73 -5.25
CA LEU A 62 0.69 5.51 -5.06
C LEU A 62 0.89 4.05 -4.67
N ILE A 63 1.79 3.36 -5.36
CA ILE A 63 2.22 2.00 -5.08
C ILE A 63 3.66 2.03 -4.60
N ARG A 64 3.96 1.27 -3.55
CA ARG A 64 5.31 0.94 -3.12
C ARG A 64 5.60 -0.49 -3.55
N GLU A 65 6.70 -0.63 -4.25
CA GLU A 65 7.19 -1.92 -4.72
C GLU A 65 8.52 -2.27 -4.08
N GLU A 66 8.79 -3.57 -3.97
CA GLU A 66 10.09 -4.06 -3.54
C GLU A 66 10.45 -5.34 -4.30
N SER A 67 11.75 -5.55 -4.53
CA SER A 67 12.26 -6.84 -5.00
C SER A 67 13.18 -7.45 -3.96
N PHE A 68 13.18 -8.77 -3.91
CA PHE A 68 13.99 -9.55 -3.00
C PHE A 68 14.81 -10.55 -3.81
N ASP A 69 16.11 -10.60 -3.55
CA ASP A 69 16.98 -11.62 -4.11
C ASP A 69 16.92 -12.85 -3.21
N ALA A 70 16.29 -13.90 -3.73
CA ALA A 70 16.11 -15.16 -3.02
C ALA A 70 17.43 -15.91 -2.78
N LEU A 71 18.49 -15.66 -3.56
CA LEU A 71 19.79 -16.31 -3.41
C LEU A 71 20.60 -15.68 -2.28
N THR A 72 20.57 -14.35 -2.18
CA THR A 72 21.32 -13.61 -1.15
C THR A 72 20.49 -13.37 0.12
N GLY A 73 19.18 -13.57 0.06
CA GLY A 73 18.27 -13.26 1.17
C GLY A 73 18.19 -11.76 1.45
N GLN A 74 18.49 -10.92 0.46
CA GLN A 74 18.55 -9.47 0.61
C GLN A 74 17.48 -8.76 -0.22
N ARG A 75 16.93 -7.70 0.35
CA ARG A 75 16.08 -6.76 -0.40
C ARG A 75 16.97 -6.00 -1.38
N SER A 76 16.67 -6.11 -2.68
CA SER A 76 17.46 -5.54 -3.76
C SER A 76 16.90 -4.22 -4.31
N TYR A 77 15.62 -3.94 -4.10
CA TYR A 77 14.96 -2.73 -4.63
C TYR A 77 13.83 -2.21 -3.73
N ILE A 78 13.65 -0.89 -3.72
CA ILE A 78 12.41 -0.23 -3.27
C ILE A 78 12.08 0.85 -4.29
N GLY A 79 10.87 0.78 -4.84
CA GLY A 79 10.35 1.71 -5.82
C GLY A 79 9.03 2.33 -5.40
N TYR A 80 8.70 3.44 -6.04
CA TYR A 80 7.39 4.07 -5.93
C TYR A 80 6.85 4.42 -7.31
N GLU A 81 5.57 4.15 -7.51
CA GLU A 81 4.85 4.46 -8.73
C GLU A 81 3.58 5.22 -8.40
N LEU A 82 3.25 6.25 -9.19
CA LEU A 82 2.05 7.06 -8.98
C LEU A 82 1.20 7.06 -10.26
N TYR A 83 -0.10 6.89 -10.12
CA TYR A 83 -1.05 6.87 -11.22
C TYR A 83 -2.22 7.82 -10.99
N ASP A 84 -2.67 8.55 -12.02
CA ASP A 84 -3.94 9.30 -12.04
C ASP A 84 -5.03 8.43 -12.70
N LEU A 85 -5.82 7.75 -11.88
CA LEU A 85 -6.86 6.81 -12.30
C LEU A 85 -8.05 7.46 -13.03
N ARG A 86 -8.16 8.79 -13.08
CA ARG A 86 -9.15 9.45 -13.95
C ARG A 86 -8.74 9.42 -15.42
N ARG A 87 -7.43 9.48 -15.67
CA ARG A 87 -6.85 9.55 -17.01
C ARG A 87 -6.34 8.19 -17.47
N ASP A 88 -5.94 7.37 -16.51
CA ASP A 88 -5.33 6.08 -16.75
C ASP A 88 -5.81 5.06 -15.72
N ALA A 89 -7.01 4.55 -15.94
CA ALA A 89 -7.60 3.51 -15.09
C ALA A 89 -6.86 2.16 -15.19
N GLY A 90 -6.02 1.98 -16.23
CA GLY A 90 -5.23 0.78 -16.46
C GLY A 90 -3.86 0.80 -15.79
N GLU A 91 -3.47 1.90 -15.13
CA GLU A 91 -2.17 2.05 -14.47
C GLU A 91 -0.98 1.83 -15.44
N LEU A 92 -1.12 2.29 -16.68
CA LEU A 92 -0.13 2.13 -17.75
C LEU A 92 0.93 3.23 -17.78
N ARG A 93 0.66 4.39 -17.18
CA ARG A 93 1.54 5.55 -17.15
C ARG A 93 1.85 5.97 -15.72
N ASN A 94 3.07 5.67 -15.30
CA ASN A 94 3.63 6.19 -14.06
C ASN A 94 3.89 7.71 -14.18
N VAL A 95 3.19 8.51 -13.40
CA VAL A 95 3.30 9.98 -13.34
C VAL A 95 4.06 10.48 -12.10
N TYR A 96 4.79 9.60 -11.41
CA TYR A 96 5.47 9.92 -10.14
C TYR A 96 6.37 11.14 -10.23
N PHE A 97 7.22 11.23 -11.27
CA PHE A 97 8.10 12.40 -11.47
C PHE A 97 7.36 13.63 -11.99
N GLU A 98 6.28 13.45 -12.74
CA GLU A 98 5.45 14.57 -13.25
C GLU A 98 4.66 15.24 -12.13
N GLN A 99 4.33 14.49 -11.08
CA GLN A 99 3.52 14.92 -9.94
C GLN A 99 4.29 14.79 -8.61
N ARG A 100 5.57 15.16 -8.63
CA ARG A 100 6.52 14.89 -7.55
C ARG A 100 6.03 15.34 -6.16
N ASP A 101 5.55 16.57 -6.04
CA ASP A 101 5.07 17.11 -4.75
C ASP A 101 3.89 16.31 -4.19
N HIS A 102 3.01 15.85 -5.07
CA HIS A 102 1.87 15.00 -4.69
C HIS A 102 2.36 13.60 -4.28
N ALA A 103 3.29 13.03 -5.04
CA ALA A 103 3.90 11.74 -4.77
C ALA A 103 4.60 11.73 -3.40
N ASP A 104 5.42 12.73 -3.10
CA ASP A 104 6.16 12.86 -1.84
C ASP A 104 5.22 13.04 -0.63
N ARG A 105 4.08 13.69 -0.82
CA ARG A 105 3.04 13.77 0.22
C ARG A 105 2.44 12.39 0.50
N LEU A 106 2.04 11.67 -0.54
CA LEU A 106 1.47 10.33 -0.40
C LEU A 106 2.48 9.34 0.15
N GLU A 107 3.76 9.46 -0.21
CA GLU A 107 4.82 8.62 0.32
C GLU A 107 4.97 8.82 1.83
N ARG A 108 5.02 10.07 2.30
CA ARG A 108 5.07 10.36 3.75
C ARG A 108 3.86 9.81 4.47
N THR A 109 2.66 9.97 3.92
CA THR A 109 1.43 9.43 4.49
C THR A 109 1.44 7.90 4.53
N LEU A 110 1.92 7.25 3.46
CA LEU A 110 2.03 5.81 3.38
C LEU A 110 3.04 5.27 4.41
N ARG A 111 4.22 5.89 4.53
CA ARG A 111 5.25 5.54 5.52
C ARG A 111 4.80 5.75 6.97
N ALA A 112 3.97 6.77 7.23
CA ALA A 112 3.39 6.96 8.55
C ALA A 112 2.40 5.84 8.90
N ARG A 113 1.72 5.26 7.90
CA ARG A 113 0.80 4.13 8.06
C ARG A 113 1.54 2.79 8.16
N TYR A 114 2.55 2.61 7.32
CA TYR A 114 3.40 1.44 7.18
C TYR A 114 4.86 1.88 7.36
N PRO A 115 5.35 1.99 8.60
CA PRO A 115 6.73 2.39 8.84
C PRO A 115 7.68 1.41 8.13
N ALA A 116 8.59 1.97 7.34
CA ALA A 116 9.51 1.19 6.51
C ALA A 116 10.37 0.26 7.37
N LEU A 117 10.50 -0.98 6.93
CA LEU A 117 11.46 -1.92 7.52
C LEU A 117 12.88 -1.53 7.09
N PRO A 118 13.88 -1.70 7.97
CA PRO A 118 15.27 -1.35 7.69
C PRO A 118 15.77 -1.96 6.36
N VAL A 119 16.58 -1.19 5.62
CA VAL A 119 17.27 -1.62 4.39
C VAL A 119 18.70 -2.02 4.76
N GLY A 120 19.22 -3.11 4.19
CA GLY A 120 20.61 -3.53 4.36
C GLY A 120 20.78 -4.77 5.26
N PRO A 121 22.02 -5.14 5.63
CA PRO A 121 22.34 -6.40 6.34
C PRO A 121 21.77 -6.49 7.76
N THR A 122 21.19 -5.40 8.27
CA THR A 122 20.48 -5.32 9.55
C THR A 122 18.96 -5.41 9.41
N ALA A 123 18.43 -5.56 8.18
CA ALA A 123 17.06 -6.01 7.99
C ALA A 123 16.93 -7.37 8.65
N ALA A 124 16.02 -7.50 9.62
CA ALA A 124 15.72 -8.79 10.23
C ALA A 124 15.56 -9.82 9.11
N PRO A 125 16.31 -10.95 9.14
CA PRO A 125 16.21 -11.94 8.09
C PRO A 125 14.74 -12.27 7.95
N CYS A 126 14.22 -12.18 6.73
CA CYS A 126 12.90 -12.72 6.47
C CYS A 126 12.94 -14.15 6.95
N HIS A 127 12.04 -14.50 7.85
CA HIS A 127 12.03 -15.82 8.44
C HIS A 127 11.84 -16.81 7.31
N VAL A 128 12.94 -17.38 6.82
CA VAL A 128 12.90 -18.55 5.97
C VAL A 128 12.34 -19.62 6.88
N ALA A 129 11.03 -19.87 6.75
CA ALA A 129 10.47 -21.10 7.24
C ALA A 129 11.16 -22.20 6.44
N VAL A 130 12.24 -22.74 7.00
CA VAL A 130 12.84 -23.98 6.52
C VAL A 130 11.78 -25.06 6.75
N PRO A 131 11.48 -25.89 5.73
CA PRO A 131 10.42 -26.91 5.79
C PRO A 131 10.60 -27.92 6.93
#